data_AF-W5WHL1-F1
#
_entry.id   AF-W5WHL1-F1
#
_cell.length_a   1.000
_cell.length_b   1.000
_cell.length_c   1.000
_cell.angle_alpha   90.00
_cell.angle_beta   90.00
_cell.angle_gamma   90.00
#
_symmetry.space_group_name_H-M   'P 1'
#
loop_
_entity.id
_entity.type
_entity.pdbx_description
1 polymer ?
#
loop_
_entity_poly.entity_id
_entity_poly.type
_entity_poly.pdbx_seq_one_letter_code
_entity_poly.pdbx_strand_id
1 'polypeptide(L)'
;MNPPDPPGTPSQEEVVDLSSQAPAVRTHRWGFGAFVLAQVVLVLTAVFISAAAGPIAATEPIPQLVVVLATVLPVLLATGVAVLATVLRGNGPVLDLGLRWSWQDVRVGFKLGFAGLAVTCVAVVIWAKLVGQDNASSALSSVVGAQRLPVSVAVVMFLYTWLLGPVCEELLYRGLLWGAIERLRWSRWAALVLSTAIFAVGHLEPQRTLLLLVIAIPIGWARLVTGRLPASIIAHQINNFVPGVGILLMSLGIWT
;
A
#
# COMPACT_ATOMS: atom_id res chain seq x y z
N MET A 1 38.14 -29.82 -49.56
CA MET A 1 37.83 -28.80 -48.53
C MET A 1 37.53 -29.56 -47.25
N ASN A 2 38.36 -29.42 -46.21
CA ASN A 2 38.02 -29.96 -44.89
C ASN A 2 36.91 -29.09 -44.27
N PRO A 3 36.00 -29.69 -43.48
CA PRO A 3 34.98 -28.94 -42.77
C PRO A 3 35.62 -28.00 -41.73
N PRO A 4 35.00 -26.84 -41.44
CA PRO A 4 35.48 -25.94 -40.41
C PRO A 4 35.36 -26.60 -39.03
N ASP A 5 36.36 -26.38 -38.18
CA ASP A 5 36.37 -26.89 -36.81
C ASP A 5 35.18 -26.34 -36.00
N PRO A 6 34.60 -27.14 -35.09
CA PRO A 6 33.53 -26.70 -34.22
C PRO A 6 34.01 -25.55 -33.32
N PRO A 7 33.14 -24.58 -32.98
CA PRO A 7 33.50 -23.48 -32.09
C PRO A 7 34.02 -24.04 -30.76
N GLY A 8 35.19 -23.57 -30.35
CA GLY A 8 35.85 -24.01 -29.13
C GLY A 8 34.96 -23.78 -27.91
N THR A 9 34.90 -24.78 -27.03
CA THR A 9 34.24 -24.66 -25.73
C THR A 9 34.88 -23.51 -24.96
N PRO A 10 34.12 -22.52 -24.46
CA PRO A 10 34.68 -21.40 -23.71
C PRO A 10 35.50 -21.92 -22.53
N SER A 11 36.66 -21.31 -22.31
CA SER A 11 37.57 -21.74 -21.25
C SER A 11 36.92 -21.54 -19.88
N GLN A 12 37.34 -22.31 -18.87
CA GLN A 12 36.80 -22.14 -17.51
C GLN A 12 37.01 -20.72 -16.97
N GLU A 13 38.04 -20.01 -17.41
CA GLU A 13 38.27 -18.60 -17.09
C GLU A 13 37.21 -17.67 -17.70
N GLU A 14 36.78 -17.93 -18.94
CA GLU A 14 35.74 -17.17 -19.63
C GLU A 14 34.35 -17.38 -19.01
N VAL A 15 34.08 -18.59 -18.51
CA VAL A 15 32.86 -18.92 -17.75
C VAL A 15 32.86 -18.24 -16.36
N VAL A 16 34.02 -18.13 -15.72
CA VAL A 16 34.18 -17.46 -14.42
C VAL A 16 34.00 -15.94 -14.56
N ASP A 17 34.56 -15.33 -15.61
CA ASP A 17 34.43 -13.89 -15.87
C ASP A 17 32.97 -13.48 -16.11
N LEU A 18 32.21 -14.26 -16.91
CA LEU A 18 30.78 -14.02 -17.16
C LEU A 18 29.90 -14.15 -15.90
N SER A 19 30.30 -15.02 -14.95
CA SER A 19 29.58 -15.17 -13.67
C SER A 19 29.85 -14.03 -12.67
N SER A 20 30.94 -13.28 -12.88
CA SER A 20 31.39 -12.20 -11.98
C SER A 20 30.72 -10.84 -12.26
N GLN A 21 30.01 -10.70 -13.38
CA GLN A 21 29.37 -9.44 -13.79
C GLN A 21 28.00 -9.18 -13.14
N ALA A 22 27.59 -9.96 -12.14
CA ALA A 22 26.42 -9.59 -11.34
C ALA A 22 26.74 -8.29 -10.57
N PRO A 23 26.03 -7.17 -10.81
CA PRO A 23 26.35 -5.91 -10.17
C PRO A 23 26.31 -6.08 -8.64
N ALA A 24 27.39 -5.71 -7.97
CA ALA A 24 27.52 -5.83 -6.53
C ALA A 24 26.33 -5.14 -5.83
N VAL A 25 25.63 -5.87 -4.95
CA VAL A 25 24.53 -5.32 -4.14
C VAL A 25 25.12 -4.21 -3.27
N ARG A 26 24.68 -2.97 -3.49
CA ARG A 26 25.12 -1.81 -2.73
C ARG A 26 24.56 -1.91 -1.32
N THR A 27 25.33 -1.43 -0.34
CA THR A 27 24.78 -1.18 0.99
C THR A 27 23.75 -0.06 0.87
N HIS A 28 22.45 -0.38 0.97
CA HIS A 28 21.44 0.67 0.95
C HIS A 28 21.63 1.61 2.14
N ARG A 29 21.30 2.89 1.99
CA ARG A 29 21.60 4.01 2.91
C ARG A 29 20.35 4.73 3.42
N TRP A 30 19.16 4.41 2.92
CA TRP A 30 17.91 4.93 3.44
C TRP A 30 17.51 4.22 4.76
N GLY A 31 16.71 4.91 5.58
CA GLY A 31 16.21 4.41 6.87
C GLY A 31 14.94 5.16 7.28
N PHE A 32 14.66 5.28 8.57
CA PHE A 32 13.41 5.85 9.08
C PHE A 32 13.10 7.27 8.55
N GLY A 33 14.13 8.10 8.32
CA GLY A 33 13.97 9.44 7.75
C GLY A 33 13.34 9.46 6.35
N ALA A 34 13.51 8.41 5.54
CA ALA A 34 12.85 8.32 4.24
C ALA A 34 11.32 8.12 4.39
N PHE A 35 10.91 7.33 5.39
CA PHE A 35 9.49 7.15 5.71
C PHE A 35 8.89 8.45 6.25
N VAL A 36 9.58 9.14 7.16
CA VAL A 36 9.11 10.44 7.67
C VAL A 36 8.95 11.45 6.52
N LEU A 37 9.92 11.52 5.60
CA LEU A 37 9.81 12.40 4.43
C LEU A 37 8.60 12.04 3.56
N ALA A 38 8.34 10.76 3.31
CA ALA A 38 7.16 10.32 2.57
C ALA A 38 5.85 10.75 3.28
N GLN A 39 5.75 10.60 4.60
CA GLN A 39 4.59 11.05 5.37
C GLN A 39 4.43 12.57 5.37
N VAL A 40 5.53 13.33 5.44
CA VAL A 40 5.50 14.80 5.33
C VAL A 40 4.98 15.20 3.95
N VAL A 41 5.46 14.58 2.87
CA VAL A 41 4.97 14.84 1.51
C VAL A 41 3.49 14.50 1.38
N LEU A 42 3.04 13.38 1.97
CA LEU A 42 1.63 13.01 2.01
C LEU A 42 0.79 14.12 2.66
N VAL A 43 1.12 14.50 3.89
CA VAL A 43 0.33 15.48 4.65
C VAL A 43 0.36 16.86 3.99
N LEU A 44 1.54 17.33 3.57
CA LEU A 44 1.67 18.65 2.95
C LEU A 44 0.93 18.72 1.62
N THR A 45 0.92 17.65 0.82
CA THR A 45 0.16 17.61 -0.43
C THR A 45 -1.34 17.66 -0.14
N ALA A 46 -1.84 16.89 0.83
CA ALA A 46 -3.25 16.90 1.20
C ALA A 46 -3.70 18.27 1.73
N VAL A 47 -2.88 18.90 2.59
CA VAL A 47 -3.12 20.25 3.11
C VAL A 47 -3.10 21.29 1.99
N PHE A 48 -2.14 21.22 1.08
CA PHE A 48 -2.04 22.16 -0.04
C PHE A 48 -3.24 22.06 -0.98
N ILE A 49 -3.68 20.85 -1.34
CA ILE A 49 -4.88 20.65 -2.17
C ILE A 49 -6.11 21.21 -1.46
N SER A 50 -6.26 20.93 -0.16
CA SER A 50 -7.38 21.43 0.63
C SER A 50 -7.38 22.96 0.73
N ALA A 51 -6.22 23.57 0.94
CA ALA A 51 -6.09 25.03 0.98
C ALA A 51 -6.36 25.68 -0.39
N ALA A 52 -5.89 25.07 -1.48
CA ALA A 52 -6.10 25.53 -2.84
C ALA A 52 -7.56 25.41 -3.29
N ALA A 53 -8.30 24.43 -2.77
CA ALA A 53 -9.74 24.30 -3.00
C ALA A 53 -10.56 25.43 -2.37
N GLY A 54 -10.00 26.14 -1.39
CA GLY A 54 -10.68 27.19 -0.65
C GLY A 54 -11.73 26.67 0.33
N PRO A 55 -12.38 27.57 1.10
CA PRO A 55 -13.46 27.19 1.99
C PRO A 55 -14.67 26.70 1.19
N ILE A 56 -15.14 25.49 1.52
CA ILE A 56 -16.36 24.91 0.96
C ILE A 56 -17.41 24.95 2.06
N ALA A 57 -18.59 25.50 1.78
CA ALA A 57 -19.68 25.52 2.75
C ALA A 57 -20.11 24.09 3.10
N ALA A 58 -20.49 23.83 4.35
CA ALA A 58 -20.87 22.48 4.80
C ALA A 58 -22.06 21.87 4.02
N THR A 59 -22.86 22.71 3.36
CA THR A 59 -24.00 22.32 2.53
C THR A 59 -23.67 22.12 1.05
N GLU A 60 -22.46 22.50 0.61
CA GLU A 60 -22.05 22.41 -0.78
C GLU A 60 -21.30 21.10 -1.07
N PRO A 61 -21.57 20.47 -2.23
CA PRO A 61 -20.85 19.27 -2.63
C PRO A 61 -19.38 19.59 -2.90
N ILE A 62 -18.48 18.74 -2.42
CA ILE A 62 -17.04 18.89 -2.69
C ILE A 62 -16.79 18.65 -4.18
N PRO A 63 -16.10 19.56 -4.89
CA PRO A 63 -15.80 19.39 -6.30
C PRO A 63 -15.12 18.04 -6.57
N GLN A 64 -15.60 17.31 -7.57
CA GLN A 64 -15.16 15.93 -7.86
C GLN A 64 -13.65 15.84 -8.10
N LEU A 65 -13.08 16.85 -8.77
CA LEU A 65 -11.64 16.94 -8.99
C LEU A 65 -10.88 17.04 -7.65
N VAL A 66 -11.39 17.81 -6.69
CA VAL A 66 -10.80 17.94 -5.36
C VAL A 66 -10.87 16.60 -4.62
N VAL A 67 -12.00 15.88 -4.69
CA VAL A 67 -12.13 14.54 -4.10
C VAL A 67 -11.06 13.58 -4.64
N VAL A 68 -10.91 13.51 -5.97
CA VAL A 68 -9.93 12.63 -6.62
C VAL A 68 -8.50 13.05 -6.26
N LEU A 69 -8.16 14.35 -6.40
CA LEU A 69 -6.81 14.84 -6.15
C LEU A 69 -6.43 14.67 -4.68
N ALA A 70 -7.29 15.08 -3.75
CA ALA A 70 -7.01 14.99 -2.31
C ALA A 70 -6.89 13.54 -1.83
N THR A 71 -7.57 12.59 -2.47
CA THR A 71 -7.49 11.16 -2.11
C THR A 71 -6.28 10.47 -2.73
N VAL A 72 -6.03 10.70 -4.03
CA VAL A 72 -5.07 9.90 -4.81
C VAL A 72 -3.67 10.51 -4.81
N LEU A 73 -3.56 11.82 -5.05
CA LEU A 73 -2.27 12.45 -5.34
C LEU A 73 -1.30 12.42 -4.13
N PRO A 74 -1.71 12.73 -2.89
CA PRO A 74 -0.83 12.65 -1.72
C PRO A 74 -0.15 11.29 -1.55
N VAL A 75 -0.92 10.20 -1.71
CA VAL A 75 -0.44 8.83 -1.53
C VAL A 75 0.52 8.44 -2.67
N LEU A 76 0.24 8.86 -3.90
CA LEU A 76 1.14 8.63 -5.03
C LEU A 76 2.47 9.36 -4.88
N LEU A 77 2.44 10.63 -4.46
CA LEU A 77 3.67 11.40 -4.26
C LEU A 77 4.51 10.83 -3.10
N ALA A 78 3.87 10.45 -1.99
CA ALA A 78 4.54 9.79 -0.88
C ALA A 78 5.18 8.45 -1.31
N THR A 79 4.46 7.65 -2.09
CA THR A 79 4.98 6.39 -2.66
C THR A 79 6.12 6.66 -3.64
N GLY A 80 6.04 7.72 -4.43
CA GLY A 80 7.13 8.20 -5.29
C GLY A 80 8.39 8.52 -4.49
N VAL A 81 8.27 9.20 -3.35
CA VAL A 81 9.39 9.44 -2.42
C VAL A 81 9.97 8.13 -1.90
N ALA A 82 9.13 7.17 -1.53
CA ALA A 82 9.59 5.85 -1.08
C ALA A 82 10.40 5.12 -2.16
N VAL A 83 9.87 5.04 -3.38
CA VAL A 83 10.55 4.42 -4.52
C VAL A 83 11.85 5.17 -4.83
N LEU A 84 11.83 6.49 -4.87
CA LEU A 84 13.01 7.31 -5.14
C LEU A 84 14.10 7.10 -4.07
N ALA A 85 13.73 6.97 -2.79
CA ALA A 85 14.67 6.66 -1.72
C ALA A 85 15.38 5.31 -1.95
N THR A 86 14.65 4.29 -2.43
CA THR A 86 15.25 2.98 -2.74
C THR A 86 16.15 3.03 -3.98
N VAL A 87 15.84 3.86 -4.98
CA VAL A 87 16.64 3.97 -6.20
C VAL A 87 17.89 4.82 -5.97
N LEU A 88 17.76 6.00 -5.35
CA LEU A 88 18.87 6.93 -5.15
C LEU A 88 19.80 6.50 -4.01
N ARG A 89 19.26 5.84 -2.99
CA ARG A 89 19.99 5.46 -1.78
C ARG A 89 19.95 3.98 -1.49
N GLY A 90 19.70 3.14 -2.49
CA GLY A 90 19.54 1.71 -2.26
C GLY A 90 19.75 0.87 -3.52
N ASN A 91 19.07 -0.27 -3.57
CA ASN A 91 19.14 -1.23 -4.68
C ASN A 91 17.83 -1.30 -5.47
N GLY A 92 16.98 -0.29 -5.34
CA GLY A 92 15.66 -0.22 -5.96
C GLY A 92 14.59 -1.03 -5.23
N PRO A 93 13.32 -0.81 -5.57
CA PRO A 93 12.18 -1.29 -4.78
C PRO A 93 12.03 -2.82 -4.78
N VAL A 94 12.49 -3.50 -5.83
CA VAL A 94 12.44 -4.96 -5.94
C VAL A 94 13.25 -5.63 -4.84
N LEU A 95 14.48 -5.15 -4.61
CA LEU A 95 15.39 -5.71 -3.62
C LEU A 95 15.09 -5.14 -2.23
N ASP A 96 15.04 -3.83 -2.13
CA ASP A 96 15.01 -3.12 -0.85
C ASP A 96 13.66 -3.25 -0.12
N LEU A 97 12.56 -3.34 -0.86
CA LEU A 97 11.21 -3.48 -0.28
C LEU A 97 10.69 -4.91 -0.35
N GLY A 98 11.43 -5.82 -1.01
CA GLY A 98 10.99 -7.20 -1.22
C GLY A 98 9.83 -7.33 -2.21
N LEU A 99 9.77 -6.45 -3.23
CA LEU A 99 8.81 -6.52 -4.33
C LEU A 99 9.21 -7.59 -5.36
N ARG A 100 9.37 -8.83 -4.88
CA ARG A 100 9.71 -10.02 -5.67
C ARG A 100 8.51 -10.94 -5.74
N TRP A 101 8.20 -11.40 -6.93
CA TRP A 101 7.06 -12.28 -7.18
C TRP A 101 7.36 -13.75 -6.86
N SER A 102 6.38 -14.45 -6.28
CA SER A 102 6.36 -15.90 -6.15
C SER A 102 4.92 -16.43 -6.04
N TRP A 103 4.67 -17.64 -6.55
CA TRP A 103 3.39 -18.34 -6.35
C TRP A 103 3.04 -18.59 -4.89
N GLN A 104 4.04 -18.67 -4.02
CA GLN A 104 3.80 -18.75 -2.57
C GLN A 104 3.14 -17.46 -2.04
N ASP A 105 3.49 -16.30 -2.60
CA ASP A 105 2.90 -15.02 -2.20
C ASP A 105 1.43 -14.95 -2.59
N VAL A 106 1.09 -15.48 -3.76
CA VAL A 106 -0.31 -15.64 -4.20
C VAL A 106 -1.06 -16.53 -3.21
N ARG A 107 -0.55 -17.73 -2.93
CA ARG A 107 -1.22 -18.68 -2.02
C ARG A 107 -1.41 -18.11 -0.61
N VAL A 108 -0.37 -17.51 -0.04
CA VAL A 108 -0.42 -16.93 1.31
C VAL A 108 -1.29 -15.69 1.34
N GLY A 109 -1.14 -14.80 0.35
CA GLY A 109 -1.94 -13.58 0.22
C GLY A 109 -3.43 -13.88 0.07
N PHE A 110 -3.81 -14.87 -0.73
CA PHE A 110 -5.21 -15.31 -0.84
C PHE A 110 -5.72 -15.91 0.47
N LYS A 111 -4.99 -16.82 1.10
CA LYS A 111 -5.40 -17.46 2.36
C LYS A 111 -5.62 -16.41 3.47
N LEU A 112 -4.63 -15.54 3.67
CA LEU A 112 -4.70 -14.51 4.71
C LEU A 112 -5.63 -13.35 4.31
N GLY A 113 -5.78 -13.07 3.02
CA GLY A 113 -6.74 -12.09 2.51
C GLY A 113 -8.17 -12.50 2.83
N PHE A 114 -8.57 -13.74 2.49
CA PHE A 114 -9.92 -14.22 2.79
C PHE A 114 -10.16 -14.45 4.28
N ALA A 115 -9.18 -15.02 5.00
CA ALA A 115 -9.28 -15.14 6.46
C ALA A 115 -9.40 -13.76 7.12
N GLY A 116 -8.60 -12.79 6.66
CA GLY A 116 -8.67 -11.40 7.09
C GLY A 116 -10.01 -10.75 6.74
N LEU A 117 -10.55 -11.00 5.55
CA LEU A 117 -11.86 -10.48 5.15
C LEU A 117 -12.97 -10.98 6.07
N ALA A 118 -12.97 -12.26 6.43
CA ALA A 118 -13.92 -12.80 7.40
C ALA A 118 -13.81 -12.11 8.76
N VAL A 119 -12.58 -11.90 9.26
CA VAL A 119 -12.32 -11.16 10.50
C VAL A 119 -12.80 -9.71 10.37
N THR A 120 -12.51 -9.04 9.25
CA THR A 120 -12.92 -7.67 8.95
C THR A 120 -14.44 -7.54 8.96
N CYS A 121 -15.18 -8.44 8.30
CA CYS A 121 -16.64 -8.40 8.29
C CYS A 121 -17.21 -8.52 9.71
N VAL A 122 -16.70 -9.44 10.53
CA VAL A 122 -17.13 -9.59 11.92
C VAL A 122 -16.78 -8.35 12.74
N ALA A 123 -15.55 -7.85 12.60
CA ALA A 123 -15.08 -6.67 13.32
C ALA A 123 -15.88 -5.42 12.97
N VAL A 124 -16.20 -5.21 11.69
CA VAL A 124 -17.05 -4.09 11.23
C VAL A 124 -18.44 -4.17 11.85
N VAL A 125 -19.08 -5.34 11.82
CA VAL A 125 -20.43 -5.51 12.40
C VAL A 125 -20.43 -5.26 13.91
N ILE A 126 -19.44 -5.79 14.63
CA ILE A 126 -19.31 -5.57 16.07
C ILE A 126 -19.05 -4.09 16.35
N TRP A 127 -18.10 -3.48 15.64
CA TRP A 127 -17.71 -2.09 15.83
C TRP A 127 -18.86 -1.13 15.56
N ALA A 128 -19.57 -1.31 14.45
CA ALA A 128 -20.74 -0.49 14.10
C ALA A 128 -21.86 -0.57 15.15
N LYS A 129 -22.04 -1.72 15.82
CA LYS A 129 -22.98 -1.84 16.95
C LYS A 129 -22.50 -1.12 18.21
N LEU A 130 -21.19 -0.99 18.42
CA LEU A 130 -20.61 -0.35 19.60
C LEU A 130 -20.56 1.17 19.48
N VAL A 131 -20.15 1.70 18.32
CA VAL A 131 -19.93 3.14 18.13
C VAL A 131 -21.02 3.82 17.29
N GLY A 132 -21.93 3.04 16.68
CA GLY A 132 -22.90 3.55 15.70
C GLY A 132 -22.35 3.52 14.27
N GLN A 133 -23.25 3.41 13.29
CA GLN A 133 -22.89 3.27 11.87
C GLN A 133 -22.10 4.48 11.34
N ASP A 134 -22.54 5.69 11.70
CA ASP A 134 -21.91 6.93 11.23
C ASP A 134 -20.45 7.02 11.66
N ASN A 135 -20.16 6.63 12.92
CA ASN A 135 -18.81 6.64 13.49
C ASN A 135 -17.93 5.46 13.01
N ALA A 136 -18.52 4.44 12.37
CA ALA A 136 -17.80 3.30 11.81
C ALA A 136 -17.40 3.54 10.33
N SER A 137 -18.06 4.48 9.66
CA SER A 137 -17.82 4.85 8.26
C SER A 137 -16.47 5.56 8.07
N SER A 138 -15.77 5.29 6.97
CA SER A 138 -14.51 5.98 6.65
C SER A 138 -14.76 7.38 6.10
N ALA A 139 -13.78 8.27 6.25
CA ALA A 139 -13.80 9.62 5.69
C ALA A 139 -14.04 9.60 4.17
N LEU A 140 -13.44 8.64 3.45
CA LEU A 140 -13.69 8.48 2.03
C LEU A 140 -15.14 8.08 1.75
N SER A 141 -15.68 7.10 2.50
CA SER A 141 -17.08 6.68 2.34
C SER A 141 -18.08 7.80 2.67
N SER A 142 -17.77 8.66 3.66
CA SER A 142 -18.64 9.80 3.99
C SER A 142 -18.63 10.85 2.88
N VAL A 143 -17.46 11.14 2.29
CA VAL A 143 -17.32 12.10 1.19
C VAL A 143 -18.04 11.62 -0.07
N VAL A 144 -17.92 10.34 -0.44
CA VAL A 144 -18.63 9.81 -1.62
C VAL A 144 -20.10 9.52 -1.36
N GLY A 145 -20.49 9.22 -0.11
CA GLY A 145 -21.89 9.01 0.27
C GLY A 145 -22.71 10.30 0.31
N ALA A 146 -22.05 11.44 0.52
CA ALA A 146 -22.70 12.75 0.55
C ALA A 146 -23.11 13.29 -0.84
N GLN A 147 -22.62 12.69 -1.94
CA GLN A 147 -22.88 13.20 -3.28
C GLN A 147 -22.80 12.11 -4.35
N ARG A 148 -23.61 12.25 -5.40
CA ARG A 148 -23.47 11.38 -6.59
C ARG A 148 -22.26 11.81 -7.41
N LEU A 149 -21.44 10.84 -7.76
CA LEU A 149 -20.27 11.04 -8.63
C LEU A 149 -20.56 10.51 -10.04
N PRO A 150 -19.98 11.11 -11.09
CA PRO A 150 -20.03 10.55 -12.42
C PRO A 150 -19.43 9.15 -12.43
N VAL A 151 -19.93 8.29 -13.32
CA VAL A 151 -19.49 6.89 -13.45
C VAL A 151 -17.97 6.79 -13.58
N SER A 152 -17.35 7.67 -14.35
CA SER A 152 -15.88 7.70 -14.52
C SER A 152 -15.14 7.94 -13.20
N VAL A 153 -15.60 8.91 -12.40
CA VAL A 153 -15.02 9.22 -11.09
C VAL A 153 -15.26 8.06 -10.12
N ALA A 154 -16.47 7.51 -10.08
CA ALA A 154 -16.80 6.36 -9.24
C ALA A 154 -15.91 5.14 -9.55
N VAL A 155 -15.66 4.85 -10.83
CA VAL A 155 -14.75 3.78 -11.27
C VAL A 155 -13.30 4.07 -10.88
N VAL A 156 -12.83 5.31 -11.02
CA VAL A 156 -11.48 5.71 -10.57
C VAL A 156 -11.33 5.49 -9.07
N MET A 157 -12.30 5.92 -8.26
CA MET A 157 -12.26 5.75 -6.80
C MET A 157 -12.34 4.28 -6.39
N PHE A 158 -13.13 3.47 -7.11
CA PHE A 158 -13.17 2.01 -6.94
C PHE A 158 -11.80 1.37 -7.20
N LEU A 159 -11.20 1.63 -8.37
CA LEU A 159 -9.91 1.07 -8.76
C LEU A 159 -8.79 1.55 -7.84
N TYR A 160 -8.86 2.80 -7.37
CA TYR A 160 -7.94 3.32 -6.38
C TYR A 160 -8.08 2.57 -5.05
N THR A 161 -9.29 2.51 -4.49
CA THR A 161 -9.56 1.87 -3.19
C THR A 161 -9.20 0.39 -3.20
N TRP A 162 -9.51 -0.31 -4.30
CA TRP A 162 -9.29 -1.75 -4.41
C TRP A 162 -7.85 -2.10 -4.79
N LEU A 163 -7.25 -1.40 -5.77
CA LEU A 163 -5.99 -1.84 -6.39
C LEU A 163 -4.82 -0.92 -6.04
N LEU A 164 -4.91 0.35 -6.40
CA LEU A 164 -3.75 1.26 -6.38
C LEU A 164 -3.37 1.72 -4.97
N GLY A 165 -4.36 2.10 -4.16
CA GLY A 165 -4.18 2.49 -2.76
C GLY A 165 -3.48 1.40 -1.95
N PRO A 166 -3.98 0.15 -1.94
CA PRO A 166 -3.33 -0.97 -1.27
C PRO A 166 -1.88 -1.20 -1.71
N VAL A 167 -1.56 -1.07 -3.00
CA VAL A 167 -0.17 -1.19 -3.47
C VAL A 167 0.71 -0.08 -2.87
N CYS A 168 0.25 1.16 -2.91
CA CYS A 168 0.97 2.31 -2.40
C CYS A 168 1.19 2.23 -0.88
N GLU A 169 0.13 1.89 -0.14
CA GLU A 169 0.18 1.73 1.30
C GLU A 169 1.13 0.60 1.70
N GLU A 170 1.10 -0.56 1.02
CA GLU A 170 2.01 -1.65 1.33
C GLU A 170 3.48 -1.29 1.03
N LEU A 171 3.75 -0.53 -0.02
CA LEU A 171 5.09 0.01 -0.30
C LEU A 171 5.58 0.94 0.82
N LEU A 172 4.73 1.81 1.35
CA LEU A 172 5.06 2.74 2.43
C LEU A 172 5.26 2.03 3.78
N TYR A 173 4.30 1.20 4.19
CA TYR A 173 4.26 0.65 5.54
C TYR A 173 4.97 -0.70 5.65
N ARG A 174 4.77 -1.62 4.69
CA ARG A 174 5.32 -3.01 4.75
C ARG A 174 6.60 -3.15 3.94
N GLY A 175 6.89 -2.16 3.09
CA GLY A 175 8.16 -1.94 2.42
C GLY A 175 9.05 -1.01 3.23
N LEU A 176 8.84 0.30 3.08
CA LEU A 176 9.78 1.33 3.54
C LEU A 176 9.90 1.39 5.07
N LEU A 177 8.79 1.53 5.80
CA LEU A 177 8.81 1.55 7.26
C LEU A 177 9.30 0.23 7.85
N TRP A 178 8.79 -0.89 7.35
CA TRP A 178 9.24 -2.23 7.76
C TRP A 178 10.75 -2.40 7.60
N GLY A 179 11.30 -2.10 6.43
CA GLY A 179 12.73 -2.20 6.16
C GLY A 179 13.55 -1.22 7.00
N ALA A 180 13.03 -0.03 7.30
CA ALA A 180 13.67 0.90 8.22
C ALA A 180 13.76 0.33 9.66
N ILE A 181 12.73 -0.36 10.12
CA ILE A 181 12.70 -1.02 11.45
C ILE A 181 13.71 -2.18 11.50
N GLU A 182 13.74 -3.05 10.48
CA GLU A 182 14.71 -4.15 10.41
C GLU A 182 16.16 -3.64 10.36
N ARG A 183 16.41 -2.49 9.72
CA ARG A 183 17.72 -1.84 9.69
C ARG A 183 18.18 -1.39 11.08
N LEU A 184 17.25 -0.99 11.96
CA LEU A 184 17.53 -0.70 13.37
C LEU A 184 17.80 -1.98 14.20
N ARG A 185 17.93 -3.14 13.55
CA ARG A 185 18.15 -4.47 14.16
C ARG A 185 16.98 -4.95 15.01
N TRP A 186 15.78 -4.42 14.78
CA TRP A 186 14.57 -4.88 15.44
C TRP A 186 14.02 -6.13 14.74
N SER A 187 13.26 -6.94 15.47
CA SER A 187 12.72 -8.20 14.94
C SER A 187 11.62 -7.96 13.91
N ARG A 188 11.37 -8.97 13.07
CA ARG A 188 10.26 -8.97 12.10
C ARG A 188 8.89 -8.85 12.78
N TRP A 189 8.78 -9.29 14.04
CA TRP A 189 7.60 -9.12 14.88
C TRP A 189 7.42 -7.66 15.31
N ALA A 190 8.51 -6.96 15.68
CA ALA A 190 8.44 -5.53 15.95
C ALA A 190 8.04 -4.76 14.68
N ALA A 191 8.58 -5.13 13.52
CA ALA A 191 8.18 -4.55 12.24
C ALA A 191 6.69 -4.78 11.94
N LEU A 192 6.14 -5.97 12.21
CA LEU A 192 4.70 -6.25 12.10
C LEU A 192 3.88 -5.32 12.99
N VAL A 193 4.19 -5.28 14.29
CA VAL A 193 3.40 -4.51 15.28
C VAL A 193 3.45 -3.02 14.97
N LEU A 194 4.64 -2.48 14.74
CA LEU A 194 4.82 -1.03 14.55
C LEU A 194 4.30 -0.56 13.20
N SER A 195 4.54 -1.29 12.11
CA SER A 195 3.98 -0.91 10.81
C SER A 195 2.45 -0.97 10.82
N THR A 196 1.86 -1.93 11.54
CA THR A 196 0.41 -2.05 11.72
C THR A 196 -0.15 -0.91 12.55
N ALA A 197 0.49 -0.58 13.67
CA ALA A 197 0.07 0.53 14.53
C ALA A 197 0.19 1.89 13.82
N ILE A 198 1.34 2.14 13.18
CA ILE A 198 1.59 3.39 12.46
C ILE A 198 0.67 3.51 11.23
N PHE A 199 0.35 2.40 10.54
CA PHE A 199 -0.66 2.38 9.48
C PHE A 199 -2.04 2.80 9.98
N ALA A 200 -2.51 2.20 11.07
CA ALA A 200 -3.84 2.48 11.61
C ALA A 200 -3.97 3.92 12.12
N VAL A 201 -2.95 4.42 12.84
CA VAL A 201 -2.91 5.81 13.32
C VAL A 201 -2.73 6.79 12.16
N GLY A 202 -1.95 6.42 11.15
CA GLY A 202 -1.66 7.25 9.97
C GLY A 202 -2.88 7.54 9.09
N HIS A 203 -3.99 6.83 9.28
CA HIS A 203 -5.27 7.16 8.65
C HIS A 203 -5.94 8.40 9.26
N LEU A 204 -5.52 8.82 10.46
CA LEU A 204 -6.07 9.98 11.16
C LEU A 204 -7.59 9.90 11.40
N GLU A 205 -8.09 8.69 11.62
CA GLU A 205 -9.48 8.40 11.95
C GLU A 205 -9.56 7.79 13.36
N PRO A 206 -9.63 8.60 14.44
CA PRO A 206 -9.57 8.08 15.81
C PRO A 206 -10.64 7.03 16.11
N GLN A 207 -11.85 7.20 15.58
CA GLN A 207 -12.96 6.26 15.75
C GLN A 207 -12.77 4.95 15.00
N ARG A 208 -11.94 4.91 13.95
CA ARG A 208 -11.67 3.70 13.17
C ARG A 208 -10.32 3.08 13.47
N THR A 209 -9.44 3.75 14.20
CA THR A 209 -8.07 3.28 14.46
C THR A 209 -8.05 1.85 15.04
N LEU A 210 -8.92 1.53 16.00
CA LEU A 210 -9.00 0.17 16.55
C LEU A 210 -9.47 -0.87 15.53
N LEU A 211 -10.46 -0.52 14.71
CA LEU A 211 -10.93 -1.37 13.62
C LEU A 211 -9.82 -1.59 12.58
N LEU A 212 -9.10 -0.53 12.20
CA LEU A 212 -7.98 -0.58 11.26
C LEU A 212 -6.81 -1.43 11.78
N LEU A 213 -6.53 -1.41 13.08
CA LEU A 213 -5.55 -2.32 13.69
C LEU A 213 -5.92 -3.78 13.44
N VAL A 214 -7.19 -4.16 13.68
CA VAL A 214 -7.67 -5.53 13.46
C VAL A 214 -7.56 -5.93 11.99
N ILE A 215 -7.98 -5.04 11.07
CA ILE A 215 -7.92 -5.28 9.62
C ILE A 215 -6.47 -5.45 9.14
N ALA A 216 -5.55 -4.64 9.67
CA ALA A 216 -4.16 -4.59 9.21
C ALA A 216 -3.31 -5.78 9.69
N ILE A 217 -3.71 -6.50 10.74
CA ILE A 217 -3.00 -7.69 11.25
C ILE A 217 -2.82 -8.78 10.17
N PRO A 218 -3.88 -9.34 9.56
CA PRO A 218 -3.74 -10.39 8.55
C PRO A 218 -2.93 -9.94 7.32
N ILE A 219 -3.03 -8.66 6.96
CA ILE A 219 -2.26 -8.05 5.86
C ILE A 219 -0.76 -8.05 6.20
N GLY A 220 -0.39 -7.50 7.35
CA GLY A 220 1.00 -7.51 7.83
C GLY A 220 1.53 -8.93 8.07
N TRP A 221 0.67 -9.85 8.50
CA TRP A 221 1.04 -11.25 8.70
C TRP A 221 1.44 -11.93 7.39
N ALA A 222 0.82 -11.58 6.26
CA ALA A 222 1.22 -12.10 4.96
C ALA A 222 2.66 -11.70 4.61
N ARG A 223 3.04 -10.44 4.87
CA ARG A 223 4.42 -9.95 4.75
C ARG A 223 5.37 -10.68 5.71
N LEU A 224 4.94 -10.92 6.96
CA LEU A 224 5.73 -11.64 7.96
C LEU A 224 6.03 -13.08 7.52
N VAL A 225 5.05 -13.80 6.99
CA VAL A 225 5.20 -15.20 6.59
C VAL A 225 6.09 -15.35 5.37
N THR A 226 5.88 -14.55 4.32
CA THR A 226 6.61 -14.74 3.05
C THR A 226 7.92 -13.97 2.97
N GLY A 227 8.07 -12.90 3.77
CA GLY A 227 9.19 -11.98 3.62
C GLY A 227 9.20 -11.26 2.27
N ARG A 228 8.05 -11.21 1.55
CA ARG A 228 7.88 -10.49 0.27
C ARG A 228 6.60 -9.65 0.28
N LEU A 229 6.64 -8.48 -0.38
CA LEU A 229 5.53 -7.53 -0.43
C LEU A 229 4.28 -8.04 -1.18
N PRO A 230 4.40 -8.78 -2.30
CA PRO A 230 3.21 -9.20 -3.05
C PRO A 230 2.19 -9.98 -2.21
N ALA A 231 2.62 -10.72 -1.18
CA ALA A 231 1.71 -11.46 -0.32
C ALA A 231 0.79 -10.52 0.49
N SER A 232 1.34 -9.42 1.03
CA SER A 232 0.54 -8.44 1.77
C SER A 232 -0.28 -7.55 0.85
N ILE A 233 0.24 -7.18 -0.33
CA ILE A 233 -0.54 -6.48 -1.37
C ILE A 233 -1.78 -7.28 -1.73
N ILE A 234 -1.66 -8.57 -2.04
CA ILE A 234 -2.80 -9.41 -2.40
C ILE A 234 -3.79 -9.53 -1.23
N ALA A 235 -3.30 -9.76 -0.01
CA ALA A 235 -4.17 -9.83 1.18
C ALA A 235 -4.93 -8.51 1.42
N HIS A 236 -4.27 -7.38 1.18
CA HIS A 236 -4.84 -6.05 1.32
C HIS A 236 -5.89 -5.78 0.24
N GLN A 237 -5.60 -6.08 -1.02
CA GLN A 237 -6.56 -5.95 -2.13
C GLN A 237 -7.80 -6.80 -1.92
N ILE A 238 -7.69 -8.01 -1.36
CA ILE A 238 -8.84 -8.83 -1.01
C ILE A 238 -9.68 -8.16 0.09
N ASN A 239 -9.05 -7.61 1.13
CA ASN A 239 -9.76 -6.91 2.20
C ASN A 239 -10.39 -5.59 1.73
N ASN A 240 -9.83 -4.94 0.71
CA ASN A 240 -10.34 -3.69 0.16
C ASN A 240 -11.27 -3.85 -1.04
N PHE A 241 -11.49 -5.07 -1.55
CA PHE A 241 -12.44 -5.29 -2.62
C PHE A 241 -13.87 -4.93 -2.20
N VAL A 242 -14.33 -5.42 -1.04
CA VAL A 242 -15.69 -5.15 -0.54
C VAL A 242 -15.90 -3.66 -0.25
N PRO A 243 -15.02 -2.96 0.49
CA PRO A 243 -15.08 -1.50 0.63
C PRO A 243 -15.07 -0.77 -0.71
N GLY A 244 -14.23 -1.19 -1.67
CA GLY A 244 -14.19 -0.61 -3.01
C GLY A 244 -15.54 -0.73 -3.73
N VAL A 245 -16.17 -1.91 -3.71
CA VAL A 245 -17.51 -2.09 -4.28
C VAL A 245 -18.53 -1.20 -3.57
N GLY A 246 -18.43 -1.06 -2.24
CA GLY A 246 -19.24 -0.10 -1.48
C GLY A 246 -19.08 1.34 -1.99
N ILE A 247 -17.84 1.81 -2.16
CA ILE A 247 -17.53 3.13 -2.73
C ILE A 247 -18.16 3.29 -4.12
N LEU A 248 -18.07 2.28 -4.99
CA LEU A 248 -18.66 2.33 -6.33
C LEU A 248 -20.19 2.48 -6.26
N LEU A 249 -20.86 1.65 -5.46
CA LEU A 249 -22.33 1.64 -5.35
C LEU A 249 -22.87 2.91 -4.69
N MET A 250 -22.21 3.40 -3.64
CA MET A 250 -22.53 4.67 -2.97
C MET A 250 -22.36 5.85 -3.93
N SER A 251 -21.24 5.92 -4.64
CA SER A 251 -20.96 6.98 -5.62
C SER A 251 -22.00 7.06 -6.73
N LEU A 252 -22.58 5.92 -7.12
CA LEU A 252 -23.62 5.82 -8.14
C LEU A 252 -25.04 6.06 -7.60
N GLY A 253 -25.21 6.20 -6.28
CA GLY A 253 -26.51 6.38 -5.61
C GLY A 253 -27.37 5.11 -5.62
N ILE A 254 -26.74 3.93 -5.74
CA ILE A 254 -27.42 2.62 -5.73
C ILE A 254 -27.57 2.09 -4.29
N TRP A 255 -26.68 2.52 -3.38
CA TRP A 255 -26.66 2.13 -1.97
C TRP A 255 -26.40 3.36 -1.10
N THR A 256 -27.27 3.59 -0.11
CA THR A 256 -27.07 4.54 1.00
C THR A 256 -26.81 3.81 2.31
#